data_AF-A0A817LHP7-F1
#
_entry.id   AF-A0A817LHP7-F1
#
_cell.length_a   1.000
_cell.length_b   1.000
_cell.length_c   1.000
_cell.angle_alpha   90.00
_cell.angle_beta   90.00
_cell.angle_gamma   90.00
#
_symmetry.space_group_name_H-M   'P 1'
#
loop_
_entity.id
_entity.type
_entity.pdbx_description
1 polymer ?
#
loop_
_entity_poly.entity_id
_entity_poly.type
_entity_poly.pdbx_seq_one_letter_code
_entity_poly.pdbx_strand_id
1 'polypeptide(L)'
;MLHETTIVTSRLSGLSKSRFIEKESHRLSKQLIKFLTGGDMKPDDIAHRLQILNDESLSRSILHFDIEHVENGYDLNELLYCLTLFRTFRFGQSAVHIPAETLIYIELASSPYIKMSQRLLLRQYLTLVYPNELNWDELDCNSTTIQFVAKYLNAIDTHTIIKGNIRLDDKK
;
A
#
# COMPACT_ATOMS: atom_id res chain seq x y z
N MET A 1 18.01 -15.62 -9.74
CA MET A 1 18.01 -14.88 -8.46
C MET A 1 16.69 -14.13 -8.44
N LEU A 2 15.78 -14.38 -7.48
CA LEU A 2 14.51 -13.65 -7.45
C LEU A 2 14.78 -12.20 -7.06
N HIS A 3 14.26 -11.26 -7.84
CA HIS A 3 14.43 -9.84 -7.62
C HIS A 3 13.59 -9.37 -6.41
N GLU A 4 14.06 -8.34 -5.70
CA GLU A 4 13.43 -7.87 -4.46
C GLU A 4 11.99 -7.42 -4.67
N THR A 5 11.05 -8.31 -4.34
CA THR A 5 9.63 -8.02 -4.22
C THR A 5 9.19 -8.33 -2.80
N THR A 6 8.52 -7.36 -2.18
CA THR A 6 8.06 -7.43 -0.80
C THR A 6 6.55 -7.39 -0.75
N ILE A 7 5.95 -8.42 -0.16
CA ILE A 7 4.53 -8.40 0.19
C ILE A 7 4.38 -7.73 1.55
N VAL A 8 3.50 -6.72 1.64
CA VAL A 8 3.13 -6.04 2.88
C VAL A 8 1.67 -6.34 3.16
N THR A 9 1.38 -7.03 4.25
CA THR A 9 0.01 -7.40 4.61
C THR A 9 -0.15 -7.45 6.12
N SER A 10 -1.36 -7.44 6.63
CA SER A 10 -1.61 -7.34 8.07
C SER A 10 -2.88 -8.07 8.46
N ARG A 11 -3.05 -8.35 9.75
CA ARG A 11 -4.26 -9.03 10.24
C ARG A 11 -5.49 -8.12 10.13
N LEU A 12 -5.32 -6.84 10.41
CA LEU A 12 -6.37 -5.82 10.44
C LEU A 12 -6.02 -4.64 9.54
N SER A 13 -7.02 -3.91 9.06
CA SER A 13 -6.79 -2.63 8.35
C SER A 13 -6.27 -1.59 9.33
N GLY A 14 -5.64 -0.52 8.83
CA GLY A 14 -5.12 0.55 9.69
C GLY A 14 -3.78 0.26 10.39
N LEU A 15 -3.17 -0.92 10.20
CA LEU A 15 -1.86 -1.27 10.76
C LEU A 15 -0.67 -0.73 9.93
N SER A 16 -0.80 0.50 9.43
CA SER A 16 0.31 1.29 8.85
C SER A 16 1.09 0.67 7.67
N LYS A 17 0.49 -0.24 6.89
CA LYS A 17 1.12 -0.88 5.71
C LYS A 17 1.63 0.13 4.68
N SER A 18 0.77 1.03 4.18
CA SER A 18 1.20 2.05 3.21
C SER A 18 2.29 2.98 3.80
N ARG A 19 2.16 3.33 5.08
CA ARG A 19 3.14 4.16 5.79
C ARG A 19 4.51 3.49 5.89
N PHE A 20 4.55 2.17 6.09
CA PHE A 20 5.79 1.41 6.05
C PHE A 20 6.48 1.55 4.69
N ILE A 21 5.73 1.44 3.60
CA ILE A 21 6.26 1.56 2.23
C ILE A 21 6.74 3.00 1.94
N GLU A 22 6.00 4.01 2.40
CA GLU A 22 6.41 5.42 2.32
C GLU A 22 7.72 5.67 3.07
N LYS A 23 7.87 5.12 4.28
CA LYS A 23 9.13 5.21 5.04
C LYS A 23 10.29 4.57 4.31
N GLU A 24 10.08 3.41 3.68
CA GLU A 24 11.10 2.74 2.88
C GLU A 24 11.51 3.58 1.66
N SER A 25 10.54 4.22 0.98
CA SER A 25 10.81 5.18 -0.10
C SER A 25 11.69 6.34 0.37
N HIS A 26 11.38 6.93 1.53
CA HIS A 26 12.20 7.99 2.11
C HIS A 26 13.58 7.51 2.52
N ARG A 27 13.67 6.37 3.23
CA ARG A 27 14.93 5.79 3.70
C ARG A 27 15.88 5.49 2.54
N LEU A 28 15.34 5.01 1.43
CA LEU A 28 16.10 4.63 0.25
C LEU A 28 16.28 5.79 -0.75
N SER A 29 15.72 6.97 -0.46
CA SER A 29 15.73 8.13 -1.38
C SER A 29 15.22 7.77 -2.78
N LYS A 30 14.20 6.90 -2.86
CA LYS A 30 13.57 6.47 -4.12
C LYS A 30 12.19 7.08 -4.25
N GLN A 31 11.78 7.41 -5.47
CA GLN A 31 10.44 7.95 -5.75
C GLN A 31 9.38 6.86 -5.54
N LEU A 32 8.33 7.15 -4.78
CA LEU A 32 7.19 6.23 -4.63
C LEU A 32 6.20 6.41 -5.78
N ILE A 33 5.92 5.33 -6.53
CA ILE A 33 4.91 5.29 -7.58
C ILE A 33 3.80 4.32 -7.16
N LYS A 34 2.65 4.87 -6.80
CA LYS A 34 1.52 4.09 -6.30
C LYS A 34 0.56 3.68 -7.42
N PHE A 35 0.30 2.38 -7.52
CA PHE A 35 -0.74 1.74 -8.32
C PHE A 35 -1.87 1.33 -7.37
N LEU A 36 -2.99 2.02 -7.47
CA LEU A 36 -4.21 1.64 -6.76
C LEU A 36 -4.90 0.56 -7.58
N THR A 37 -5.18 -0.57 -6.96
CA THR A 37 -5.70 -1.76 -7.62
C THR A 37 -7.03 -2.19 -6.96
N GLY A 38 -7.91 -1.21 -6.76
CA GLY A 38 -9.28 -1.45 -6.32
C GLY A 38 -10.18 -1.81 -7.51
N GLY A 39 -10.88 -2.95 -7.44
CA GLY A 39 -11.81 -3.43 -8.48
C GLY A 39 -11.18 -4.36 -9.52
N ASP A 40 -11.85 -4.52 -10.68
CA ASP A 40 -11.37 -5.32 -11.83
C ASP A 40 -10.11 -4.68 -12.44
N MET A 41 -8.96 -4.97 -11.87
CA MET A 41 -7.70 -4.44 -12.36
C MET A 41 -7.31 -5.10 -13.67
N LYS A 42 -7.18 -4.31 -14.74
CA LYS A 42 -6.69 -4.80 -16.04
C LYS A 42 -5.17 -4.68 -16.09
N PRO A 43 -4.43 -5.77 -16.34
CA PRO A 43 -2.98 -5.72 -16.55
C PRO A 43 -2.53 -4.66 -17.57
N ASP A 44 -3.39 -4.37 -18.56
CA ASP A 44 -3.16 -3.34 -19.56
C ASP A 44 -3.02 -1.93 -18.96
N ASP A 45 -3.75 -1.59 -17.90
CA ASP A 45 -3.66 -0.27 -17.25
C ASP A 45 -2.31 -0.10 -16.51
N ILE A 46 -1.83 -1.18 -15.90
CA ILE A 46 -0.49 -1.22 -15.30
C ILE A 46 0.55 -1.03 -16.40
N ALA A 47 0.43 -1.82 -17.47
CA ALA A 47 1.39 -1.83 -18.55
C ALA A 47 1.46 -0.46 -19.25
N HIS A 48 0.32 0.16 -19.53
CA HIS A 48 0.25 1.51 -20.08
C HIS A 48 0.94 2.54 -19.19
N ARG A 49 0.65 2.51 -17.87
CA ARG A 49 1.24 3.47 -16.94
C ARG A 49 2.73 3.24 -16.72
N LEU A 50 3.19 1.98 -16.76
CA LEU A 50 4.61 1.65 -16.78
C LEU A 50 5.28 2.10 -18.07
N GLN A 51 4.62 2.03 -19.23
CA GLN A 51 5.17 2.48 -20.52
C GLN A 51 5.45 3.98 -20.55
N ILE A 52 4.60 4.77 -19.89
CA ILE A 52 4.79 6.23 -19.77
C ILE A 52 6.04 6.56 -18.93
N LEU A 53 6.43 5.66 -18.02
CA LEU A 53 7.62 5.80 -17.19
C LEU A 53 8.83 5.25 -17.95
N ASN A 54 9.86 6.05 -18.13
CA ASN A 54 11.10 5.56 -18.73
C ASN A 54 11.92 4.69 -17.75
N ASP A 55 12.84 3.88 -18.28
CA ASP A 55 13.67 2.97 -17.48
C ASP A 55 14.48 3.70 -16.39
N GLU A 56 14.98 4.90 -16.68
CA GLU A 56 15.74 5.69 -15.71
C GLU A 56 14.88 6.07 -14.50
N SER A 57 13.66 6.56 -14.74
CA SER A 57 12.69 6.87 -13.68
C SER A 57 12.34 5.62 -12.88
N LEU A 58 12.05 4.50 -13.56
CA LEU A 58 11.71 3.24 -12.91
C LEU A 58 12.85 2.73 -12.01
N SER A 59 14.11 2.78 -12.45
CA SER A 59 15.26 2.31 -11.67
C SER A 59 15.45 3.07 -10.34
N ARG A 60 15.03 4.33 -10.29
CA ARG A 60 15.08 5.21 -9.10
C ARG A 60 13.78 5.20 -8.29
N SER A 61 12.87 4.30 -8.61
CA SER A 61 11.53 4.26 -8.02
C SER A 61 11.29 3.01 -7.16
N ILE A 62 10.30 3.13 -6.29
CA ILE A 62 9.59 2.04 -5.64
C ILE A 62 8.20 1.97 -6.27
N LEU A 63 7.81 0.81 -6.78
CA LEU A 63 6.45 0.56 -7.25
C LEU A 63 5.63 0.00 -6.09
N HIS A 64 4.58 0.70 -5.71
CA HIS A 64 3.65 0.28 -4.67
C HIS A 64 2.33 -0.15 -5.31
N PHE A 65 2.07 -1.45 -5.32
CA PHE A 65 0.81 -2.03 -5.75
C PHE A 65 -0.09 -2.21 -4.54
N ASP A 66 -1.15 -1.42 -4.45
CA ASP A 66 -2.11 -1.43 -3.35
C ASP A 66 -3.36 -2.22 -3.76
N ILE A 67 -3.45 -3.46 -3.30
CA ILE A 67 -4.48 -4.45 -3.66
C ILE A 67 -5.47 -4.58 -2.50
N GLU A 68 -6.57 -3.84 -2.65
CA GLU A 68 -7.66 -3.75 -1.66
C GLU A 68 -8.59 -4.97 -1.68
N HIS A 69 -8.90 -5.49 -2.87
CA HIS A 69 -9.78 -6.64 -3.02
C HIS A 69 -9.24 -7.60 -4.08
N VAL A 70 -9.35 -8.89 -3.80
CA VAL A 70 -8.99 -9.95 -4.74
C VAL A 70 -10.16 -10.93 -4.77
N GLU A 71 -10.97 -10.84 -5.81
CA GLU A 71 -12.10 -11.75 -6.01
C GLU A 71 -11.61 -13.13 -6.44
N ASN A 72 -10.59 -13.16 -7.30
CA ASN A 72 -10.04 -14.38 -7.88
C ASN A 72 -8.53 -14.51 -7.60
N GLY A 73 -8.14 -15.61 -6.94
CA GLY A 73 -6.74 -15.88 -6.63
C GLY A 73 -5.86 -16.27 -7.80
N TYR A 74 -6.44 -16.62 -8.95
CA TYR A 74 -5.66 -16.84 -10.17
C TYR A 74 -5.12 -15.52 -10.72
N ASP A 75 -5.93 -14.47 -10.74
CA ASP A 75 -5.53 -13.17 -11.29
C ASP A 75 -4.44 -12.52 -10.43
N LEU A 76 -4.54 -12.65 -9.11
CA LEU A 76 -3.46 -12.26 -8.21
C LEU A 76 -2.18 -13.07 -8.46
N ASN A 77 -2.28 -14.38 -8.68
CA ASN A 77 -1.11 -15.20 -8.99
C ASN A 77 -0.45 -14.75 -10.29
N GLU A 78 -1.23 -14.53 -11.35
CA GLU A 78 -0.71 -14.04 -12.63
C GLU A 78 -0.02 -12.69 -12.49
N LEU A 79 -0.65 -11.74 -11.78
CA LEU A 79 -0.04 -10.45 -11.47
C LEU A 79 1.26 -10.61 -10.70
N LEU A 80 1.29 -11.47 -9.67
CA LEU A 80 2.49 -11.76 -8.90
C LEU A 80 3.59 -12.38 -9.78
N TYR A 81 3.25 -13.28 -10.71
CA TYR A 81 4.22 -13.84 -11.65
C TYR A 81 4.81 -12.75 -12.56
N CYS A 82 3.96 -11.89 -13.13
CA CYS A 82 4.38 -10.76 -13.97
C CYS A 82 5.29 -9.79 -13.21
N LEU A 83 4.98 -9.48 -11.95
CA LEU A 83 5.77 -8.56 -11.13
C LEU A 83 7.09 -9.16 -10.63
N THR A 84 7.09 -10.45 -10.28
CA THR A 84 8.21 -11.06 -9.53
C THR A 84 9.17 -11.84 -10.41
N LEU A 85 8.64 -12.68 -11.31
CA LEU A 85 9.45 -13.56 -12.16
C LEU A 85 9.80 -12.89 -13.48
N PHE A 86 8.80 -12.34 -14.16
CA PHE A 86 8.99 -11.83 -15.52
C PHE A 86 9.39 -10.36 -15.55
N ARG A 87 8.99 -9.59 -14.52
CA ARG A 87 9.12 -8.13 -14.46
C ARG A 87 8.71 -7.44 -15.75
N THR A 88 7.74 -8.01 -16.47
CA THR A 88 7.36 -7.60 -17.81
C THR A 88 5.87 -7.72 -17.96
N PHE A 89 5.26 -6.71 -18.59
CA PHE A 89 3.86 -6.67 -18.93
C PHE A 89 3.70 -6.55 -20.44
N ARG A 90 2.67 -7.19 -20.98
CA ARG A 90 2.28 -6.97 -22.38
C ARG A 90 1.31 -5.81 -22.46
N PHE A 91 1.56 -4.87 -23.37
CA PHE A 91 0.64 -3.81 -23.73
C PHE A 91 0.50 -3.75 -25.26
N GLY A 92 -0.62 -4.25 -25.79
CA GLY A 92 -0.81 -4.42 -27.22
C GLY A 92 0.25 -5.33 -27.86
N GLN A 93 1.10 -4.75 -28.71
CA GLN A 93 2.24 -5.42 -29.36
C GLN A 93 3.59 -5.11 -28.69
N SER A 94 3.59 -4.31 -27.62
CA SER A 94 4.80 -3.92 -26.89
C SER A 94 4.94 -4.71 -25.60
N ALA A 95 6.17 -5.00 -25.21
CA ALA A 95 6.51 -5.49 -23.89
C ALA A 95 7.06 -4.33 -23.06
N VAL A 96 6.50 -4.12 -21.88
CA VAL A 96 6.90 -3.09 -20.92
C VAL A 96 7.67 -3.78 -19.81
N HIS A 97 8.95 -3.46 -19.68
CA HIS A 97 9.85 -4.10 -18.73
C HIS A 97 10.06 -3.22 -17.50
N ILE A 98 10.21 -3.86 -16.34
CA ILE A 98 10.55 -3.21 -15.08
C ILE A 98 12.02 -3.53 -14.74
N PRO A 99 12.92 -2.53 -14.75
CA PRO A 99 14.34 -2.69 -14.41
C PRO A 99 14.56 -3.48 -13.11
N ALA A 100 15.64 -4.26 -13.03
CA ALA A 100 15.91 -5.15 -11.90
C ALA A 100 16.09 -4.41 -10.57
N GLU A 101 16.54 -3.15 -10.62
CA GLU A 101 16.84 -2.26 -9.50
C GLU A 101 15.58 -1.59 -8.91
N THR A 102 14.46 -1.67 -9.63
CA THR A 102 13.19 -1.14 -9.15
C THR A 102 12.64 -2.03 -8.05
N LEU A 103 12.34 -1.46 -6.88
CA LEU A 103 11.76 -2.21 -5.78
C LEU A 103 10.27 -2.32 -5.95
N ILE A 104 9.70 -3.49 -5.69
CA ILE A 104 8.26 -3.74 -5.84
C ILE A 104 7.70 -4.08 -4.46
N TYR A 105 6.77 -3.25 -3.99
CA TYR A 105 6.00 -3.50 -2.78
C TYR A 105 4.55 -3.79 -3.16
N ILE A 106 4.04 -4.90 -2.65
CA ILE A 106 2.69 -5.38 -2.91
C ILE A 106 1.93 -5.34 -1.60
N GLU A 107 1.14 -4.28 -1.41
CA GLU A 107 0.26 -4.14 -0.27
C GLU A 107 -1.01 -4.94 -0.51
N LEU A 108 -1.30 -5.89 0.38
CA LEU A 108 -2.50 -6.71 0.33
C LEU A 108 -3.41 -6.39 1.50
N ALA A 109 -4.71 -6.26 1.22
CA ALA A 109 -5.72 -6.03 2.24
C ALA A 109 -5.73 -7.10 3.35
N SER A 110 -6.26 -6.68 4.49
CA SER A 110 -6.29 -7.45 5.71
C SER A 110 -7.44 -8.45 5.68
N SER A 111 -7.12 -9.75 5.51
CA SER A 111 -7.98 -10.95 5.57
C SER A 111 -7.95 -11.88 4.35
N PRO A 112 -7.90 -11.42 3.08
CA PRO A 112 -7.83 -12.32 1.93
C PRO A 112 -6.48 -13.05 1.86
N TYR A 113 -5.37 -12.36 2.18
CA TYR A 113 -4.04 -12.95 2.07
C TYR A 113 -3.83 -14.16 2.96
N ILE A 114 -4.31 -14.18 4.21
CA ILE A 114 -4.02 -15.32 5.11
C ILE A 114 -4.60 -16.62 4.53
N LYS A 115 -5.81 -16.56 3.95
CA LYS A 115 -6.45 -17.72 3.31
C LYS A 115 -5.86 -18.04 1.93
N MET A 116 -5.52 -17.02 1.14
CA MET A 116 -4.98 -17.19 -0.22
C MET A 116 -3.48 -17.53 -0.25
N SER A 117 -2.71 -17.12 0.76
CA SER A 117 -1.26 -17.33 0.87
C SER A 117 -0.86 -18.80 0.96
N GLN A 118 -1.80 -19.68 1.31
CA GLN A 118 -1.62 -21.14 1.25
C GLN A 118 -1.60 -21.66 -0.21
N ARG A 119 -2.10 -20.87 -1.17
CA ARG A 119 -2.17 -21.20 -2.60
C ARG A 119 -1.16 -20.43 -3.45
N LEU A 120 -0.45 -19.44 -2.89
CA LEU A 120 0.56 -18.67 -3.58
C LEU A 120 1.89 -19.43 -3.60
N LEU A 121 2.20 -20.12 -4.70
CA LEU A 121 3.45 -20.88 -4.86
C LEU A 121 4.70 -20.01 -4.73
N LEU A 122 4.60 -18.73 -5.11
CA LEU A 122 5.70 -17.78 -5.02
C LEU A 122 6.02 -17.32 -3.61
N ARG A 123 5.16 -17.58 -2.62
CA ARG A 123 5.32 -17.06 -1.25
C ARG A 123 6.71 -17.35 -0.66
N GLN A 124 7.24 -18.54 -0.87
CA GLN A 124 8.54 -18.96 -0.34
C GLN A 124 9.73 -18.16 -0.90
N TYR A 125 9.51 -17.40 -1.97
CA TYR A 125 10.51 -16.63 -2.69
C TYR A 125 10.34 -15.12 -2.53
N LEU A 126 9.34 -14.69 -1.76
CA LEU A 126 9.01 -13.28 -1.55
C LEU A 126 9.27 -12.87 -0.11
N THR A 127 9.78 -11.66 0.08
CA THR A 127 9.89 -11.08 1.42
C THR A 127 8.49 -10.74 1.92
N LEU A 128 8.15 -11.18 3.13
CA LEU A 128 6.87 -10.89 3.76
C LEU A 128 7.08 -9.94 4.93
N VAL A 129 6.47 -8.77 4.86
CA VAL A 129 6.35 -7.84 5.98
C VAL A 129 4.93 -7.91 6.51
N TYR A 130 4.82 -8.19 7.82
CA TYR A 130 3.54 -8.38 8.48
C TYR A 130 3.42 -7.47 9.71
N PRO A 131 2.99 -6.21 9.54
CA PRO A 131 2.77 -5.31 10.67
C PRO A 131 1.65 -5.85 11.55
N ASN A 132 2.00 -6.22 12.79
CA ASN A 132 1.08 -6.81 13.76
C ASN A 132 0.47 -5.77 14.71
N GLU A 133 1.16 -4.66 14.91
CA GLU A 133 0.83 -3.68 15.93
C GLU A 133 0.95 -2.28 15.36
N LEU A 134 0.13 -1.38 15.89
CA LEU A 134 0.17 0.03 15.56
C LEU A 134 1.29 0.65 16.40
N ASN A 135 2.34 1.14 15.75
CA ASN A 135 3.43 1.80 16.45
C ASN A 135 3.02 3.23 16.82
N TRP A 136 2.57 3.41 18.07
CA TRP A 136 2.11 4.69 18.59
C TRP A 136 3.22 5.75 18.64
N ASP A 137 4.49 5.34 18.73
CA ASP A 137 5.63 6.27 18.71
C ASP A 137 5.75 6.99 17.36
N GLU A 138 5.10 6.46 16.33
CA GLU A 138 5.07 7.06 15.01
C GLU A 138 3.90 8.02 14.84
N LEU A 139 2.99 8.13 15.81
CA LEU A 139 1.85 9.04 15.68
C LEU A 139 2.36 10.49 15.56
N ASP A 140 1.92 11.21 14.53
CA ASP A 140 2.30 12.61 14.36
C ASP A 140 1.50 13.49 15.33
N CYS A 141 2.00 13.61 16.55
CA CYS A 141 1.43 14.47 17.59
C CYS A 141 1.46 15.97 17.23
N ASN A 142 2.16 16.36 16.16
CA ASN A 142 2.17 17.74 15.67
C ASN A 142 1.06 18.00 14.64
N SER A 143 0.40 16.96 14.14
CA SER A 143 -0.74 17.10 13.23
C SER A 143 -1.85 17.91 13.90
N THR A 144 -2.29 18.99 13.24
CA THR A 144 -3.36 19.86 13.74
C THR A 144 -4.65 19.09 13.98
N THR A 145 -4.96 18.09 13.15
CA THR A 145 -6.13 17.21 13.31
C THR A 145 -6.01 16.34 14.56
N ILE A 146 -4.86 15.72 14.78
CA ILE A 146 -4.63 14.89 15.98
C ILE A 146 -4.68 15.77 17.23
N GLN A 147 -4.03 16.94 17.20
CA GLN A 147 -4.07 17.90 18.29
C GLN A 147 -5.49 18.40 18.57
N PHE A 148 -6.30 18.65 17.55
CA PHE A 148 -7.69 19.06 17.71
C PHE A 148 -8.50 17.99 18.46
N VAL A 149 -8.44 16.74 17.99
CA VAL A 149 -9.12 15.62 18.63
C VAL A 149 -8.61 15.41 20.06
N ALA A 150 -7.30 15.39 20.27
CA ALA A 150 -6.70 15.22 21.59
C ALA A 150 -7.11 16.32 22.57
N LYS A 151 -7.10 17.59 22.14
CA LYS A 151 -7.56 18.72 22.94
C LYS A 151 -9.04 18.60 23.28
N TYR A 152 -9.87 18.16 22.33
CA TYR A 152 -11.30 17.96 22.56
C TYR A 152 -11.57 16.84 23.57
N LEU A 153 -10.91 15.69 23.41
CA LEU A 153 -11.00 14.57 24.36
C LEU A 153 -10.53 14.98 25.76
N ASN A 154 -9.43 15.72 25.86
CA ASN A 154 -8.95 16.27 27.12
C ASN A 154 -9.97 17.26 27.74
N ALA A 155 -10.64 18.08 26.93
CA ALA A 155 -11.67 18.98 27.42
C ALA A 155 -12.91 18.24 27.96
N ILE A 156 -13.29 17.10 27.35
CA ILE A 156 -14.33 16.20 27.90
C ILE A 156 -13.88 15.69 29.27
N ASP A 157 -12.66 15.14 29.34
CA ASP A 157 -12.13 14.47 30.53
C ASP A 157 -12.00 15.44 31.72
N THR A 158 -11.47 16.63 31.45
CA THR A 158 -11.35 17.73 32.42
C THR A 158 -12.66 18.49 32.69
N HIS A 159 -13.75 18.11 32.04
CA HIS A 159 -15.06 18.77 32.11
C HIS A 159 -15.04 20.28 31.79
N THR A 160 -14.11 20.71 30.95
CA THR A 160 -13.95 22.12 30.53
C THR A 160 -14.77 22.47 29.28
N ILE A 161 -15.49 21.50 28.71
CA ILE A 161 -16.43 21.77 27.62
C ILE A 161 -17.61 22.58 28.13
N ILE A 162 -17.66 23.85 27.74
CA ILE A 162 -18.79 24.74 27.96
C ILE A 162 -19.90 24.32 26.99
N LYS A 163 -20.91 23.58 27.50
CA LYS A 163 -22.05 23.07 26.72
C LYS A 163 -22.76 24.14 25.87
N GLY A 164 -22.73 25.40 26.30
CA GLY A 164 -23.35 26.52 25.57
C GLY A 164 -22.72 26.87 24.21
N ASN A 165 -21.52 26.38 23.90
CA ASN A 165 -20.83 26.65 22.64
C ASN A 165 -20.94 25.52 21.61
N ILE A 166 -21.57 24.39 21.96
CA ILE A 166 -21.86 23.34 20.99
C ILE A 166 -23.14 23.73 20.27
N ARG A 167 -23.03 24.49 19.18
CA ARG A 167 -24.13 24.65 18.23
C ARG A 167 -24.30 23.31 17.51
N LEU A 168 -25.24 22.51 18.02
CA LEU A 168 -25.89 21.51 17.19
C LEU A 168 -26.78 22.32 16.25
N ASP A 169 -26.35 22.49 15.00
CA ASP A 169 -27.25 22.94 13.96
C ASP A 169 -28.32 21.85 13.80
N ASP A 170 -29.41 22.00 14.55
CA ASP A 170 -30.65 21.26 14.36
C ASP A 170 -31.19 21.65 12.99
N LYS A 171 -30.75 20.93 11.95
CA LYS A 171 -31.40 20.94 10.64
C LYS A 171 -32.78 20.30 10.82
N LYS A 172 -33.79 21.15 11.02
CA LYS A 172 -35.19 20.86 10.70
C LYS A 172 -35.40 20.74 9.21
#